data_AF-A0A3B0YLJ3-F1
#
_entry.id   AF-A0A3B0YLJ3-F1
#
_cell.length_a   1.000
_cell.length_b   1.000
_cell.length_c   1.000
_cell.angle_alpha   90.00
_cell.angle_beta   90.00
_cell.angle_gamma   90.00
#
_symmetry.space_group_name_H-M   'P 1'
#
loop_
_entity.id
_entity.type
_entity.pdbx_description
1 polymer ?
#
loop_
_entity_poly.entity_id
_entity_poly.type
_entity_poly.pdbx_seq_one_letter_code
_entity_poly.pdbx_strand_id
1 'polypeptide(L)'
;MYDSLSKGIFTGDSFGLSYREFDTSKGPFILPTTSPVQFDPKKYHDSIQKLLDLDPRYLYLTHFGKVDKPQKLALVLHRQIDLFVEQVKAVSRFQKESQCAALVEQLQKLLIAQIYEHGCQMPETKVKELLEMDVQLNAQGLLCWLGKTKNAE
;
A
#
# COMPACT_ATOMS: atom_id res chain seq x y z
N MET A 1 -18.27 -1.52 5.89
CA MET A 1 -19.73 -1.84 5.83
C MET A 1 -19.90 -2.99 4.84
N TYR A 2 -20.60 -4.06 5.21
CA TYR A 2 -20.86 -5.22 4.35
C TYR A 2 -22.26 -5.10 3.74
N ASP A 3 -22.36 -5.19 2.41
CA ASP A 3 -23.64 -5.29 1.71
C ASP A 3 -23.87 -6.72 1.20
N SER A 4 -24.86 -7.39 1.78
CA SER A 4 -25.17 -8.80 1.53
C SER A 4 -25.84 -9.03 0.18
N LEU A 5 -26.47 -8.02 -0.43
CA LEU A 5 -27.13 -8.11 -1.73
C LEU A 5 -26.13 -8.09 -2.89
N SER A 6 -25.04 -7.31 -2.79
CA SER A 6 -23.98 -7.24 -3.82
C SER A 6 -22.74 -8.10 -3.54
N LYS A 7 -22.63 -8.70 -2.35
CA LYS A 7 -21.39 -9.29 -1.80
C LYS A 7 -20.21 -8.30 -1.85
N GLY A 8 -20.50 -7.03 -1.59
CA GLY A 8 -19.56 -5.92 -1.59
C GLY A 8 -19.10 -5.54 -0.19
N ILE A 9 -17.80 -5.31 0.00
CA ILE A 9 -17.26 -4.74 1.25
C ILE A 9 -16.64 -3.38 0.97
N PHE A 10 -17.07 -2.37 1.72
CA PHE A 10 -16.33 -1.10 1.83
C PHE A 10 -15.25 -1.28 2.89
N THR A 11 -13.98 -1.33 2.45
CA THR A 11 -12.82 -1.64 3.30
C THR A 11 -12.16 -0.40 3.87
N GLY A 12 -12.46 0.77 3.29
CA GLY A 12 -11.60 1.94 3.45
C GLY A 12 -10.16 1.56 3.09
N ASP A 13 -9.22 1.99 3.92
CA ASP A 13 -7.77 1.80 3.79
C ASP A 13 -7.29 0.38 4.14
N SER A 14 -8.18 -0.45 4.72
CA SER A 14 -7.84 -1.79 5.25
C SER A 14 -7.47 -2.81 4.17
N PHE A 15 -7.71 -2.50 2.90
CA PHE A 15 -7.30 -3.32 1.75
C PHE A 15 -6.45 -2.49 0.77
N GLY A 16 -5.70 -1.52 1.29
CA GLY A 16 -4.80 -0.68 0.50
C GLY A 16 -5.52 0.42 -0.28
N LEU A 17 -4.76 1.05 -1.18
CA LEU A 17 -5.18 2.12 -2.07
C LEU A 17 -5.08 1.65 -3.51
N SER A 18 -5.90 2.24 -4.39
CA SER A 18 -5.85 1.92 -5.81
C SER A 18 -6.38 3.06 -6.66
N TYR A 19 -5.47 3.79 -7.30
CA TYR A 19 -5.74 4.90 -8.22
C TYR A 19 -6.14 4.37 -9.60
N ARG A 20 -7.29 4.83 -10.13
CA ARG A 20 -7.78 4.39 -11.45
C ARG A 20 -6.87 4.82 -12.59
N GLU A 21 -6.14 5.90 -12.38
CA GLU A 21 -5.14 6.47 -13.29
C GLU A 21 -4.00 5.48 -13.61
N PHE A 22 -3.79 4.48 -12.75
CA PHE A 22 -2.79 3.43 -12.93
C PHE A 22 -3.39 2.11 -13.40
N ASP A 23 -4.70 2.02 -13.63
CA ASP A 23 -5.33 0.82 -14.17
C ASP A 23 -4.83 0.57 -15.61
N THR A 24 -4.56 -0.69 -15.94
CA THR A 24 -4.11 -1.10 -17.28
C THR A 24 -4.89 -2.32 -17.75
N SER A 25 -4.52 -2.87 -18.91
CA SER A 25 -5.05 -4.16 -19.38
C SER A 25 -4.74 -5.32 -18.41
N LYS A 26 -3.78 -5.16 -17.49
CA LYS A 26 -3.46 -6.13 -16.43
C LYS A 26 -4.40 -6.02 -15.22
N GLY A 27 -5.31 -5.04 -15.21
CA GLY A 27 -6.26 -4.79 -14.12
C GLY A 27 -5.82 -3.63 -13.22
N PRO A 28 -6.39 -3.52 -12.00
CA PRO A 28 -6.12 -2.41 -11.13
C PRO A 28 -4.76 -2.50 -10.45
N PHE A 29 -4.11 -1.34 -10.26
CA PHE A 29 -2.86 -1.24 -9.51
C PHE A 29 -3.16 -1.02 -8.02
N ILE A 30 -2.54 -1.80 -7.13
CA ILE A 30 -2.81 -1.75 -5.68
C ILE A 30 -1.51 -1.48 -4.89
N LEU A 31 -1.60 -0.61 -3.89
CA LEU A 31 -0.50 -0.28 -2.99
C LEU A 31 -0.98 -0.25 -1.53
N PRO A 32 -0.11 -0.54 -0.55
CA PRO A 32 -0.47 -0.46 0.86
C PRO A 32 -0.58 0.99 1.34
N THR A 33 -1.30 1.18 2.43
CA THR A 33 -1.31 2.43 3.20
C THR A 33 -0.84 2.13 4.61
N THR A 34 0.13 2.89 5.09
CA THR A 34 0.77 2.69 6.39
C THR A 34 0.48 3.91 7.27
N SER A 35 -0.80 4.12 7.59
CA SER A 35 -1.22 5.28 8.38
C SER A 35 -0.36 5.45 9.65
N PRO A 36 0.17 6.66 9.95
CA PRO A 36 1.35 6.80 10.79
C PRO A 36 1.31 6.21 12.20
N VAL A 37 0.14 6.09 12.80
CA VAL A 37 -0.02 5.68 14.20
C VAL A 37 -0.34 4.19 14.37
N GLN A 38 -0.88 3.55 13.33
CA GLN A 38 -1.53 2.23 13.44
C GLN A 38 -0.85 1.14 12.62
N PHE A 39 0.16 1.48 11.80
CA PHE A 39 0.83 0.48 10.99
C PHE A 39 1.52 -0.60 11.84
N ASP A 40 1.15 -1.84 11.56
CA ASP A 40 1.74 -3.07 12.06
C ASP A 40 1.60 -4.09 10.92
N PRO A 41 2.71 -4.55 10.32
CA PRO A 41 2.64 -5.38 9.12
C PRO A 41 1.87 -6.66 9.38
N LYS A 42 2.11 -7.33 10.52
CA LYS A 42 1.42 -8.57 10.88
C LYS A 42 -0.08 -8.35 11.00
N LYS A 43 -0.51 -7.31 11.71
CA LYS A 43 -1.95 -6.98 11.81
C LYS A 43 -2.55 -6.60 10.46
N TYR A 44 -1.77 -6.02 9.56
CA TYR A 44 -2.25 -5.67 8.23
C TYR A 44 -2.48 -6.93 7.37
N HIS A 45 -1.53 -7.87 7.36
CA HIS A 45 -1.72 -9.19 6.74
C HIS A 45 -2.95 -9.91 7.33
N ASP A 46 -3.07 -9.96 8.66
CA ASP A 46 -4.20 -10.59 9.36
C ASP A 46 -5.55 -9.92 8.99
N SER A 47 -5.56 -8.60 8.77
CA SER A 47 -6.77 -7.85 8.38
C SER A 47 -7.19 -8.13 6.94
N ILE A 48 -6.22 -8.22 6.02
CA ILE A 48 -6.48 -8.61 4.63
C ILE A 48 -7.07 -10.03 4.60
N GLN A 49 -6.50 -10.97 5.35
CA GLN A 49 -7.00 -12.35 5.39
C GLN A 49 -8.44 -12.42 5.91
N LYS A 50 -8.77 -11.71 7.00
CA LYS A 50 -10.14 -11.63 7.52
C LYS A 50 -11.14 -11.10 6.50
N LEU A 51 -10.74 -10.17 5.63
CA LEU A 51 -11.58 -9.67 4.55
C LEU A 51 -11.80 -10.73 3.47
N LEU A 52 -10.78 -11.52 3.14
CA LEU A 52 -10.86 -12.60 2.15
C LEU A 52 -11.68 -13.79 2.65
N ASP A 53 -11.64 -14.09 3.94
CA ASP A 53 -12.40 -15.19 4.55
C ASP A 53 -13.93 -14.99 4.43
N LEU A 54 -14.39 -13.77 4.15
CA LEU A 54 -15.79 -13.46 3.84
C LEU A 54 -16.19 -13.81 2.40
N ASP A 55 -15.26 -14.35 1.60
CA ASP A 55 -15.40 -14.65 0.17
C ASP A 55 -16.06 -13.51 -0.65
N PRO A 56 -15.53 -12.28 -0.57
CA PRO A 56 -16.12 -11.15 -1.26
C PRO A 56 -15.95 -11.29 -2.77
N ARG A 57 -17.01 -10.96 -3.52
CA ARG A 57 -16.92 -10.87 -4.98
C ARG A 57 -16.31 -9.54 -5.42
N TYR A 58 -16.56 -8.48 -4.64
CA TYR A 58 -16.11 -7.13 -4.92
C TYR A 58 -15.67 -6.41 -3.64
N LEU A 59 -14.61 -5.63 -3.73
CA LEU A 59 -14.18 -4.70 -2.69
C LEU A 59 -14.28 -3.27 -3.21
N TYR A 60 -14.66 -2.35 -2.32
CA TYR A 60 -14.73 -0.92 -2.58
C TYR A 60 -13.69 -0.23 -1.69
N LEU A 61 -12.65 0.28 -2.34
CA LEU A 61 -11.46 0.87 -1.72
C LEU A 61 -11.58 2.39 -1.57
N THR A 62 -10.81 2.96 -0.63
CA THR A 62 -10.54 4.41 -0.62
C THR A 62 -9.82 4.80 -1.93
N HIS A 63 -10.07 6.01 -2.44
CA HIS A 63 -9.72 6.47 -3.81
C HIS A 63 -10.55 5.82 -4.96
N PHE A 64 -11.82 5.50 -4.66
CA PHE A 64 -12.90 5.25 -5.64
C PHE A 64 -12.59 4.16 -6.67
N GLY A 65 -12.33 2.94 -6.19
CA GLY A 65 -12.23 1.75 -7.04
C GLY A 65 -13.07 0.59 -6.52
N LYS A 66 -14.04 0.14 -7.32
CA LYS A 66 -14.55 -1.24 -7.22
C LYS A 66 -13.48 -2.14 -7.82
N VAL A 67 -12.93 -3.03 -7.02
CA VAL A 67 -12.03 -4.08 -7.52
C VAL A 67 -12.73 -5.43 -7.55
N ASP A 68 -12.44 -6.21 -8.59
CA ASP A 68 -12.82 -7.62 -8.68
C ASP A 68 -11.64 -8.53 -8.34
N LYS A 69 -11.92 -9.83 -8.14
CA LYS A 69 -10.91 -10.86 -7.85
C LYS A 69 -9.98 -10.50 -6.67
N PRO A 70 -10.55 -10.18 -5.48
CA PRO A 70 -9.78 -9.69 -4.34
C PRO A 70 -8.67 -10.64 -3.91
N GLN A 71 -8.81 -11.94 -4.10
CA GLN A 71 -7.78 -12.93 -3.79
C GLN A 71 -6.47 -12.67 -4.56
N LYS A 72 -6.55 -12.27 -5.85
CA LYS A 72 -5.35 -11.96 -6.64
C LYS A 72 -4.68 -10.67 -6.16
N LEU A 73 -5.48 -9.66 -5.85
CA LEU A 73 -4.97 -8.37 -5.37
C LEU A 73 -4.37 -8.48 -3.98
N ALA A 74 -4.91 -9.33 -3.11
CA ALA A 74 -4.33 -9.59 -1.80
C ALA A 74 -2.92 -10.18 -1.88
N LEU A 75 -2.64 -11.09 -2.83
CA LEU A 75 -1.29 -11.63 -3.03
C LEU A 75 -0.29 -10.53 -3.40
N VAL A 76 -0.71 -9.57 -4.24
CA VAL A 76 0.10 -8.40 -4.59
C VAL A 76 0.30 -7.52 -3.36
N LEU A 77 -0.79 -7.24 -2.63
CA LEU A 77 -0.76 -6.35 -1.47
C LEU A 77 0.10 -6.90 -0.33
N HIS A 78 0.04 -8.20 -0.05
CA HIS A 78 0.92 -8.85 0.93
C HIS A 78 2.39 -8.67 0.57
N ARG A 79 2.77 -8.94 -0.69
CA ARG A 79 4.15 -8.72 -1.16
C ARG A 79 4.59 -7.26 -1.04
N GLN A 80 3.68 -6.33 -1.31
CA GLN A 80 3.98 -4.90 -1.17
C GLN A 80 4.20 -4.48 0.28
N ILE A 81 3.43 -5.03 1.22
CA ILE A 81 3.63 -4.80 2.66
C ILE A 81 5.04 -5.27 3.07
N ASP A 82 5.43 -6.47 2.64
CA ASP A 82 6.76 -7.03 2.92
C ASP A 82 7.88 -6.15 2.34
N LEU A 83 7.74 -5.72 1.08
CA LEU A 83 8.70 -4.83 0.43
C LEU A 83 8.83 -3.48 1.16
N PHE A 84 7.72 -2.89 1.62
CA PHE A 84 7.74 -1.64 2.37
C PHE A 84 8.48 -1.81 3.71
N VAL A 85 8.25 -2.94 4.39
CA VAL A 85 8.97 -3.31 5.62
C VAL A 85 10.47 -3.47 5.35
N GLU A 86 10.86 -4.07 4.23
CA GLU A 86 12.25 -4.19 3.82
C GLU A 86 12.89 -2.81 3.58
N GLN A 87 12.22 -1.91 2.85
CA GLN A 87 12.74 -0.56 2.59
C GLN A 87 12.97 0.21 3.91
N VAL A 88 12.01 0.18 4.83
CA VAL A 88 12.19 0.91 6.10
C VAL A 88 13.29 0.31 6.98
N LYS A 89 13.45 -1.01 6.98
CA LYS A 89 14.59 -1.66 7.65
C LYS A 89 15.91 -1.26 7.00
N ALA A 90 15.97 -1.17 5.68
CA ALA A 90 17.16 -0.77 4.95
C ALA A 90 17.59 0.68 5.26
N VAL A 91 16.64 1.60 5.52
CA VAL A 91 17.01 2.98 5.89
C VAL A 91 17.51 3.11 7.33
N SER A 92 17.36 2.08 8.18
CA SER A 92 17.81 2.12 9.57
C SER A 92 19.33 2.35 9.74
N ARG A 93 20.11 2.13 8.67
CA ARG A 93 21.55 2.41 8.57
C ARG A 93 21.90 3.88 8.42
N PHE A 94 20.96 4.72 7.98
CA PHE A 94 21.17 6.16 7.82
C PHE A 94 21.00 6.89 9.16
N GLN A 95 21.57 8.10 9.25
CA GLN A 95 21.30 9.03 10.33
C GLN A 95 19.80 9.34 10.43
N LYS A 96 19.29 9.52 11.64
CA LYS A 96 17.85 9.63 11.93
C LYS A 96 17.19 10.76 11.14
N GLU A 97 17.89 11.87 10.97
CA GLU A 97 17.46 13.07 10.26
C GLU A 97 17.32 12.83 8.75
N SER A 98 18.06 11.87 8.20
CA SER A 98 18.03 11.51 6.77
C SER A 98 17.10 10.34 6.44
N GLN A 99 16.64 9.58 7.44
CA GLN A 99 15.84 8.36 7.22
C GLN A 99 14.54 8.63 6.47
N CYS A 100 13.83 9.72 6.78
CA CYS A 100 12.58 10.08 6.12
C CYS A 100 12.78 10.39 4.63
N ALA A 101 13.71 11.29 4.31
CA ALA A 101 14.01 11.65 2.93
C ALA A 101 14.49 10.43 2.11
N ALA A 102 15.36 9.59 2.69
CA ALA A 102 15.83 8.38 2.03
C ALA A 102 14.70 7.37 1.78
N LEU A 103 13.78 7.19 2.73
CA LEU A 103 12.66 6.26 2.60
C LEU A 103 11.65 6.75 1.56
N VAL A 104 11.31 8.04 1.56
CA VAL A 104 10.45 8.66 0.55
C VAL A 104 11.02 8.39 -0.85
N GLU A 105 12.31 8.65 -1.06
CA GLU A 105 12.96 8.43 -2.35
C GLU A 105 12.91 6.95 -2.78
N GLN A 106 13.18 6.02 -1.85
CA GLN A 106 13.14 4.59 -2.11
C GLN A 106 11.73 4.09 -2.46
N LEU A 107 10.72 4.47 -1.67
CA LEU A 107 9.33 4.09 -1.93
C LEU A 107 8.82 4.67 -3.24
N GLN A 108 9.15 5.92 -3.54
CA GLN A 108 8.77 6.54 -4.82
C GLN A 108 9.38 5.79 -6.01
N LYS A 109 10.69 5.49 -5.96
CA LYS A 109 11.36 4.73 -7.02
C LYS A 109 10.77 3.33 -7.19
N LEU A 110 10.49 2.64 -6.08
CA LEU A 110 9.87 1.31 -6.08
C LEU A 110 8.49 1.34 -6.76
N LEU A 111 7.61 2.25 -6.33
CA LEU A 111 6.24 2.34 -6.86
C LEU A 111 6.21 2.75 -8.32
N ILE A 112 7.04 3.71 -8.75
CA ILE A 112 7.13 4.12 -10.16
C ILE A 112 7.55 2.95 -11.04
N ALA A 113 8.59 2.19 -10.63
CA ALA A 113 9.05 1.04 -11.39
C ALA A 113 7.93 -0.01 -11.55
N GLN A 114 7.19 -0.29 -10.48
CA GLN A 114 6.08 -1.24 -10.50
C GLN A 114 4.89 -0.75 -11.34
N ILE A 115 4.58 0.55 -11.30
CA ILE A 115 3.52 1.15 -12.13
C ILE A 115 3.85 1.02 -13.63
N TYR A 116 5.11 1.21 -14.00
CA TYR A 116 5.54 1.01 -15.39
C TYR A 116 5.62 -0.46 -15.78
N GLU A 117 6.05 -1.35 -14.90
CA GLU A 117 5.97 -2.80 -15.13
C GLU A 117 4.51 -3.26 -15.28
N HIS A 118 3.58 -2.62 -14.55
CA HIS A 118 2.14 -2.83 -14.67
C HIS A 118 1.56 -2.34 -16.01
N GLY A 119 2.33 -1.56 -16.77
CA GLY A 119 2.00 -1.11 -18.13
C GLY A 119 1.41 0.30 -18.22
N CYS A 120 1.51 1.10 -17.16
CA CYS A 120 1.11 2.51 -17.23
C CYS A 120 2.01 3.27 -18.20
N GLN A 121 1.44 4.18 -18.99
CA GLN A 121 2.16 4.99 -19.98
C GLN A 121 2.20 6.48 -19.60
N MET A 122 1.72 6.81 -18.40
CA MET A 122 1.66 8.19 -17.92
C MET A 122 3.09 8.77 -17.74
N PRO A 123 3.31 10.07 -18.06
CA PRO A 123 4.59 10.72 -17.78
C PRO A 123 4.99 10.62 -16.30
N GLU A 124 6.27 10.38 -16.04
CA GLU A 124 6.77 10.14 -14.68
C GLU A 124 6.47 11.29 -13.72
N THR A 125 6.49 12.53 -14.22
CA THR A 125 6.10 13.72 -13.45
C THR A 125 4.69 13.60 -12.89
N LYS A 126 3.74 13.11 -13.70
CA LYS A 126 2.36 12.95 -13.28
C LYS A 126 2.16 11.77 -12.35
N VAL A 127 2.89 10.67 -12.56
CA VAL A 127 2.91 9.54 -11.61
C VAL A 127 3.43 10.00 -10.24
N LYS A 128 4.50 10.80 -10.20
CA LYS A 128 5.03 11.39 -8.96
C LYS A 128 4.02 12.27 -8.25
N GLU A 129 3.37 13.20 -8.97
CA GLU A 129 2.34 14.07 -8.39
C GLU A 129 1.21 13.27 -7.73
N LEU A 130 0.75 12.19 -8.37
CA LEU A 130 -0.32 11.35 -7.83
C LEU A 130 0.11 10.56 -6.58
N LEU A 131 1.38 10.17 -6.48
CA LEU A 131 1.91 9.37 -5.37
C LEU A 131 2.47 10.19 -4.21
N GLU A 132 2.76 11.48 -4.42
CA GLU A 132 3.56 12.30 -3.50
C GLU A 132 3.03 12.23 -2.06
N MET A 133 1.73 12.50 -1.89
CA MET A 133 1.10 12.52 -0.57
C MET A 133 1.17 11.14 0.11
N ASP A 134 0.83 10.07 -0.61
CA ASP A 134 0.81 8.72 -0.03
C ASP A 134 2.21 8.22 0.29
N VAL A 135 3.21 8.50 -0.56
CA VAL A 135 4.60 8.12 -0.29
C VAL A 135 5.09 8.81 0.99
N GLN A 136 4.78 10.08 1.18
CA GLN A 136 5.16 10.83 2.38
C GLN A 136 4.48 10.25 3.63
N LEU A 137 3.17 10.03 3.58
CA LEU A 137 2.42 9.44 4.69
C LEU A 137 2.90 8.02 5.01
N ASN A 138 3.18 7.23 3.98
CA ASN A 138 3.65 5.87 4.16
C ASN A 138 5.05 5.83 4.80
N ALA A 139 5.97 6.67 4.33
CA ALA A 139 7.30 6.77 4.92
C ALA A 139 7.23 7.13 6.42
N GLN A 140 6.37 8.08 6.80
CA GLN A 140 6.19 8.47 8.20
C GLN A 140 5.68 7.31 9.08
N GLY A 141 4.70 6.54 8.60
CA GLY A 141 4.18 5.42 9.37
C GLY A 141 5.11 4.24 9.49
N LEU A 142 5.83 3.93 8.42
CA LEU A 142 6.89 2.93 8.46
C LEU A 142 7.98 3.30 9.47
N LEU A 143 8.42 4.56 9.49
CA LEU A 143 9.44 5.02 10.45
C LEU A 143 8.94 5.03 11.89
N CYS A 144 7.67 5.40 12.11
CA CYS A 144 7.04 5.29 13.43
C CYS A 144 7.04 3.83 13.91
N TRP A 145 6.67 2.89 13.04
CA TRP A 145 6.72 1.47 13.32
C TRP A 145 8.15 1.01 13.64
N LEU A 146 9.13 1.33 12.80
CA LEU A 146 10.55 0.97 13.02
C LEU A 146 11.06 1.47 14.38
N GLY A 147 10.70 2.69 14.76
CA GLY A 147 11.06 3.27 16.07
C GLY A 147 10.45 2.52 17.25
N LYS A 148 9.18 2.07 17.14
CA LYS A 148 8.54 1.24 18.17
C LYS A 148 9.21 -0.13 18.32
N THR A 149 9.60 -0.76 17.20
CA THR A 149 10.25 -2.08 17.21
C THR A 149 11.62 -2.01 17.88
N LYS A 150 12.42 -0.96 17.62
CA LYS A 150 13.73 -0.77 18.26
C LYS A 150 13.67 -0.52 19.77
N ASN A 151 12.55 0.01 20.28
CA ASN A 151 12.38 0.26 21.72
C ASN A 151 11.86 -0.97 22.47
N ALA A 152 11.44 -2.02 21.75
CA ALA A 152 10.91 -3.26 22.32
C ALA A 152 11.97 -4.39 22.38
N GLU A 153 13.15 -4.16 21.80
CA GLU A 153 14.35 -5.01 21.87
C GLU A 153 15.31 -4.51 22.95
#